data_AF-A0A4Q6DR60-F1
#
_entry.id   AF-A0A4Q6DR60-F1
#
_cell.length_a   1.000
_cell.length_b   1.000
_cell.length_c   1.000
_cell.angle_alpha   90.00
_cell.angle_beta   90.00
_cell.angle_gamma   90.00
#
_symmetry.space_group_name_H-M   'P 1'
#
loop_
_entity.id
_entity.type
_entity.pdbx_description
1 polymer ?
#
loop_
_entity_poly.entity_id
_entity_poly.type
_entity_poly.pdbx_seq_one_letter_code
_entity_poly.pdbx_strand_id
1 'polypeptide(L)' 'PAHLKAAMLGSSVMVPIYNGRPAFGIWQGIYLCEHRNYGGQRNLVITAWGI' A
#
# COMPACT_ATOMS: atom_id res chain seq x y z
N PRO A 1 -14.09 -14.39 3.89
CA PRO A 1 -14.08 -13.35 2.83
C PRO A 1 -12.78 -12.53 2.68
N ALA A 2 -11.90 -12.48 3.70
CA ALA A 2 -10.68 -11.66 3.66
C ALA A 2 -9.75 -11.94 2.47
N HIS A 3 -9.57 -13.22 2.10
CA HIS A 3 -8.73 -13.62 0.98
C HIS A 3 -9.20 -13.08 -0.37
N LEU A 4 -10.51 -13.10 -0.62
CA LEU A 4 -11.07 -12.57 -1.87
C LEU A 4 -10.86 -11.05 -1.98
N LYS A 5 -11.09 -10.31 -0.89
CA LYS A 5 -10.86 -8.85 -0.86
C LYS A 5 -9.39 -8.51 -1.10
N ALA A 6 -8.47 -9.26 -0.49
CA ALA A 6 -7.03 -9.07 -0.69
C ALA A 6 -6.60 -9.37 -2.13
N ALA A 7 -7.15 -10.43 -2.75
CA ALA A 7 -6.86 -10.74 -4.15
C ALA A 7 -7.38 -9.67 -5.11
N MET A 8 -8.53 -9.05 -4.81
CA MET A 8 -9.12 -8.01 -5.65
C MET A 8 -8.44 -6.64 -5.49
N LEU A 9 -8.12 -6.23 -4.26
CA LEU A 9 -7.48 -4.94 -4.00
C LEU A 9 -5.97 -4.95 -4.24
N GLY A 10 -5.36 -6.13 -4.25
CA GLY A 10 -3.92 -6.30 -4.32
C GLY A 10 -3.22 -6.11 -2.96
N SER A 11 -1.97 -6.55 -2.91
CA SER A 11 -1.10 -6.47 -1.72
C SER A 11 0.00 -5.42 -1.84
N SER A 12 0.08 -4.70 -2.97
CA SER A 12 1.10 -3.69 -3.23
C SER A 12 0.56 -2.58 -4.13
N VAL A 13 1.16 -1.40 -4.01
CA VAL A 13 0.91 -0.26 -4.88
C VAL A 13 2.24 0.32 -5.31
N MET A 14 2.30 0.83 -6.54
CA MET A 14 3.46 1.54 -7.05
C MET A 14 3.16 3.03 -7.07
N VAL A 15 4.04 3.83 -6.46
CA VAL A 15 3.91 5.29 -6.41
C VAL A 15 5.14 5.92 -7.04
N PRO A 16 4.99 6.81 -8.02
CA PRO A 16 6.12 7.54 -8.59
C PRO A 16 6.79 8.42 -7.52
N ILE A 17 8.11 8.53 -7.60
CA ILE A 17 8.88 9.48 -6.79
C ILE A 17 9.35 10.61 -7.71
N TYR A 18 9.05 11.84 -7.32
CA TYR A 18 9.43 13.05 -8.06
C TYR A 18 10.11 14.04 -7.10
N ASN A 19 11.29 14.54 -7.47
CA ASN A 19 12.10 15.43 -6.64
C ASN A 19 12.30 14.92 -5.19
N GLY A 20 12.60 13.61 -5.06
CA GLY A 20 12.84 12.97 -3.77
C GLY A 20 11.60 12.78 -2.89
N ARG A 21 10.39 13.00 -3.42
CA ARG A 21 9.12 12.84 -2.67
C ARG A 21 8.14 11.95 -3.44
N PRO A 22 7.33 11.12 -2.76
CA PRO A 22 6.21 10.44 -3.40
C PRO A 22 5.26 11.45 -4.06
N ALA A 23 4.95 11.21 -5.34
CA ALA A 23 4.12 12.10 -6.14
C ALA A 23 2.63 11.83 -5.89
N PHE A 24 2.13 12.24 -4.73
CA PHE A 24 0.71 12.14 -4.38
C PHE A 24 -0.06 13.39 -4.83
N GLY A 25 -1.31 13.18 -5.28
CA GLY A 25 -2.32 14.23 -5.32
C GLY A 25 -2.78 14.62 -3.91
N ILE A 26 -3.43 15.79 -3.79
CA ILE A 26 -3.87 16.37 -2.50
C ILE A 26 -4.70 15.38 -1.66
N TRP A 27 -5.43 14.48 -2.30
CA TRP A 27 -6.32 13.51 -1.66
C TRP A 27 -5.86 12.05 -1.80
N GLN A 28 -4.61 11.81 -2.23
CA GLN A 28 -4.07 10.46 -2.34
C GLN A 28 -3.32 10.06 -1.06
N GLY A 29 -3.53 8.83 -0.63
CA GLY A 29 -2.85 8.23 0.51
C GLY A 29 -2.70 6.72 0.33
N ILE A 30 -1.75 6.13 1.04
CA ILE A 30 -1.56 4.67 1.09
C ILE A 30 -2.17 4.15 2.40
N TYR A 31 -2.98 3.10 2.30
CA TYR A 31 -3.66 2.49 3.44
C TYR A 31 -3.33 1.00 3.55
N LEU A 32 -3.11 0.54 4.78
CA LEU A 32 -3.07 -0.88 5.12
C LEU A 32 -4.49 -1.36 5.43
N CYS A 33 -5.07 -2.15 4.54
CA CYS A 33 -6.41 -2.69 4.71
C CYS A 33 -6.36 -4.09 5.37
N GLU A 34 -6.59 -4.16 6.69
CA GLU A 34 -6.84 -5.43 7.38
C GLU A 34 -8.30 -5.87 7.17
N HIS A 35 -8.48 -7.03 6.56
CA HIS A 35 -9.80 -7.53 6.20
C HIS A 35 -10.38 -8.54 7.22
N ARG A 36 -9.64 -8.84 8.29
CA ARG A 36 -10.10 -9.69 9.40
C ARG A 36 -10.52 -8.83 10.59
N ASN A 37 -11.56 -9.25 11.28
CA ASN A 37 -12.05 -8.57 12.49
C ASN A 37 -11.02 -8.60 13.62
N TYR A 38 -10.20 -9.65 13.69
CA TYR A 38 -9.11 -9.81 14.66
C TYR A 38 -7.80 -10.05 13.91
N GLY A 39 -7.21 -8.98 13.42
CA GLY A 39 -5.90 -9.02 12.77
C GLY A 39 -4.76 -8.99 13.80
N GLY A 40 -3.69 -9.75 13.54
CA GLY A 40 -2.41 -9.59 14.23
C GLY A 40 -1.49 -8.55 13.57
N GLN A 41 -0.24 -8.47 14.02
CA GLN A 41 0.78 -7.58 13.45
C GLN A 41 0.98 -7.79 11.93
N ARG A 42 1.35 -6.71 11.23
CA ARG A 42 1.62 -6.68 9.79
C ARG A 42 3.03 -6.17 9.54
N ASN A 43 3.68 -6.75 8.55
CA ASN A 43 4.97 -6.30 8.06
C ASN A 43 4.77 -5.67 6.68
N LEU A 44 5.34 -4.48 6.49
CA LEU A 44 5.30 -3.74 5.24
C LEU A 44 6.72 -3.62 4.71
N VAL A 45 6.89 -3.79 3.40
CA VAL A 45 8.17 -3.59 2.73
C VAL A 45 8.02 -2.43 1.76
N ILE A 46 8.95 -1.48 1.83
CA ILE A 46 9.01 -0.34 0.93
C ILE A 46 10.29 -0.48 0.11
N THR A 47 10.14 -0.49 -1.21
CA THR A 47 11.28 -0.49 -2.14
C THR A 47 11.21 0.81 -2.93
N ALA A 48 12.30 1.58 -2.90
CA ALA A 48 12.47 2.77 -3.71
C ALA A 48 13.73 2.59 -4.56
N TRP A 49 13.62 2.88 -5.85
CA TRP A 49 14.70 2.75 -6.82
C TRP A 49 14.52 3.80 -7.90
N GLY A 50 15.63 4.27 -8.48
CA GLY A 50 15.65 5.37 -9.43
C GLY A 50 17.05 6.01 -9.49
N ILE A 51 17.20 6.99 -10.37
CA ILE A 51 18.40 7.83 -10.49
C ILE A 51 18.16 9.23 -9.93
#